data_AF-A0A516IQK1-F1
#
_entry.id   AF-A0A516IQK1-F1
#
_cell.length_a   1.000
_cell.length_b   1.000
_cell.length_c   1.000
_cell.angle_alpha   90.00
_cell.angle_beta   90.00
_cell.angle_gamma   90.00
#
_symmetry.space_group_name_H-M   'P 1'
#
loop_
_entity.id
_entity.type
_entity.pdbx_description
1 polymer ?
#
loop_
_entity_poly.entity_id
_entity_poly.type
_entity_poly.pdbx_seq_one_letter_code
_entity_poly.pdbx_strand_id
1 'polypeptide(L)'
;MIHFLPESFSESAEAEAPVVAGPYAEAVARLASIRQALACVDEVAGDPPSESMAEAKLAAGWPVASPARQRVYDARSARIASAAAAGLETIASHHDAGRRPNSAALARFRDEIGRGVESVDQLFSL
;
A
#
# COMPACT_ATOMS: atom_id res chain seq x y z
N MET A 1 -27.66 38.51 37.54
CA MET A 1 -28.54 37.37 37.26
C MET A 1 -28.11 36.82 35.90
N ILE A 2 -27.23 35.83 35.91
CA ILE A 2 -26.77 35.10 34.72
C ILE A 2 -27.35 33.71 34.89
N HIS A 3 -28.17 33.27 33.94
CA HIS A 3 -28.77 31.94 33.96
C HIS A 3 -27.69 30.92 33.58
N PHE A 4 -27.32 30.09 34.56
CA PHE A 4 -26.61 28.83 34.32
C PHE A 4 -27.63 27.83 33.77
N LEU A 5 -27.45 27.41 32.52
CA LEU A 5 -28.01 26.15 32.03
C LEU A 5 -26.83 25.17 31.93
N PRO A 6 -26.84 24.03 32.65
CA PRO A 6 -26.02 22.92 32.27
C PRO A 6 -26.65 22.36 31.00
N GLU A 7 -26.02 22.59 29.84
CA GLU A 7 -26.25 21.66 28.74
C GLU A 7 -25.72 20.32 29.25
N SER A 8 -26.67 19.46 29.59
CA SER A 8 -26.46 18.06 29.85
C SER A 8 -25.45 17.55 28.83
N PHE A 9 -24.28 17.17 29.33
CA PHE A 9 -23.45 16.17 28.68
C PHE A 9 -24.34 14.94 28.51
N SER A 10 -25.12 14.90 27.43
CA SER A 10 -25.66 13.66 26.94
C SER A 10 -24.45 12.87 26.51
N GLU A 11 -24.07 11.96 27.40
CA GLU A 11 -23.33 10.74 27.15
C GLU A 11 -23.97 10.00 25.97
N SER A 12 -23.77 10.51 24.75
CA SER A 12 -23.58 9.65 23.60
C SER A 12 -22.10 9.36 23.59
N ALA A 13 -21.70 8.47 24.50
CA ALA A 13 -20.55 7.64 24.31
C ALA A 13 -20.77 6.84 23.02
N GLU A 14 -20.64 7.49 21.86
CA GLU A 14 -20.10 6.84 20.69
C GLU A 14 -18.65 6.55 21.06
N ALA A 15 -18.49 5.48 21.83
CA ALA A 15 -17.29 4.69 21.78
C ALA A 15 -17.05 4.49 20.28
N GLU A 16 -16.03 5.16 19.75
CA GLU A 16 -15.36 4.76 18.52
C GLU A 16 -14.97 3.31 18.74
N ALA A 17 -15.91 2.39 18.46
CA ALA A 17 -15.61 0.99 18.33
C ALA A 17 -14.47 0.97 17.33
N PRO A 18 -13.31 0.35 17.66
CA PRO A 18 -12.22 0.28 16.71
C PRO A 18 -12.85 -0.30 15.45
N VAL A 19 -12.76 0.44 14.34
CA VAL A 19 -13.15 -0.09 13.04
C VAL A 19 -12.29 -1.33 12.89
N VAL A 20 -12.86 -2.50 13.19
CA VAL A 20 -12.17 -3.78 13.03
C VAL A 20 -12.07 -3.91 11.53
N ALA A 21 -10.97 -3.38 11.02
CA ALA A 21 -10.67 -3.37 9.61
C ALA A 21 -10.78 -4.83 9.18
N GLY A 22 -11.78 -5.14 8.35
CA GLY A 22 -12.07 -6.51 7.97
C GLY A 22 -10.82 -7.16 7.35
N PRO A 23 -10.75 -8.50 7.25
CA PRO A 23 -9.56 -9.21 6.78
C PRO A 23 -9.06 -8.78 5.39
N TYR A 24 -9.85 -8.06 4.59
CA TYR A 24 -9.41 -7.48 3.30
C TYR A 24 -8.68 -6.13 3.44
N ALA A 25 -8.87 -5.41 4.55
CA ALA A 25 -8.26 -4.10 4.76
C ALA A 25 -6.74 -4.19 4.87
N GLU A 26 -6.23 -5.25 5.49
CA GLU A 26 -4.79 -5.53 5.52
C GLU A 26 -4.24 -5.78 4.11
N ALA A 27 -4.96 -6.55 3.28
CA ALA A 27 -4.56 -6.80 1.90
C ALA A 27 -4.56 -5.49 1.07
N VAL A 28 -5.59 -4.66 1.21
CA VAL A 28 -5.62 -3.35 0.52
C VAL A 28 -4.49 -2.45 1.02
N ALA A 29 -4.26 -2.37 2.33
CA ALA A 29 -3.17 -1.58 2.90
C ALA A 29 -1.80 -2.03 2.42
N ARG A 30 -1.55 -3.35 2.38
CA ARG A 30 -0.28 -3.91 1.90
C ARG A 30 -0.03 -3.58 0.43
N LEU A 31 -1.05 -3.67 -0.42
CA LEU A 31 -0.93 -3.31 -1.83
C LEU A 31 -0.70 -1.80 -2.01
N ALA A 32 -1.41 -0.96 -1.23
CA ALA A 32 -1.19 0.48 -1.22
C ALA A 32 0.23 0.85 -0.77
N SER A 33 0.79 0.17 0.23
CA SER A 33 2.19 0.38 0.66
C SER A 33 3.19 0.00 -0.44
N ILE A 34 2.97 -1.09 -1.17
CA ILE A 34 3.80 -1.47 -2.32
C ILE A 34 3.74 -0.40 -3.41
N ARG A 35 2.54 0.13 -3.69
CA ARG A 35 2.38 1.18 -4.69
C ARG A 35 2.99 2.51 -4.26
N GLN A 36 2.92 2.85 -2.98
CA GLN A 36 3.62 4.00 -2.45
C GLN A 36 5.14 3.83 -2.60
N ALA A 37 5.67 2.63 -2.35
CA ALA A 37 7.09 2.35 -2.58
C ALA A 37 7.47 2.52 -4.06
N LEU A 38 6.64 2.06 -4.99
CA LEU A 38 6.84 2.29 -6.43
C LEU A 38 6.83 3.79 -6.76
N ALA A 39 5.90 4.57 -6.21
CA ALA A 39 5.85 6.01 -6.42
C ALA A 39 7.12 6.73 -5.91
N CYS A 40 7.69 6.29 -4.78
CA CYS A 40 8.98 6.79 -4.32
C CYS A 40 10.12 6.46 -5.29
N VAL A 41 10.10 5.27 -5.91
CA VAL A 41 11.09 4.91 -6.93
C VAL A 41 10.91 5.75 -8.21
N ASP A 42 9.67 5.97 -8.64
CA ASP A 42 9.31 6.83 -9.77
C ASP A 42 9.85 8.26 -9.55
N GLU A 43 9.66 8.82 -8.35
CA GLU A 43 10.18 10.15 -7.98
C GLU A 43 11.71 10.22 -8.04
N VAL A 44 12.41 9.22 -7.49
CA VAL A 44 13.88 9.14 -7.52
C VAL A 44 14.40 9.00 -8.96
N ALA A 45 13.66 8.31 -9.82
CA ALA A 45 13.98 8.18 -11.24
C ALA A 45 13.65 9.44 -12.06
N GLY A 46 12.84 10.35 -11.52
CA GLY A 46 12.32 11.52 -12.23
C GLY A 46 11.17 11.20 -13.19
N ASP A 47 10.52 10.04 -13.00
CA ASP A 47 9.39 9.57 -13.79
C ASP A 47 8.05 9.96 -13.11
N PRO A 48 6.96 10.12 -13.88
CA PRO A 48 5.64 10.30 -13.30
C PRO A 48 5.18 9.03 -12.54
N PRO A 49 4.40 9.17 -11.46
CA PRO A 49 3.86 8.03 -10.72
C PRO A 49 3.03 7.11 -11.62
N SER A 50 3.22 5.80 -11.42
CA SER A 50 2.50 4.78 -12.17
C SER A 50 1.01 4.73 -11.78
N GLU A 51 0.12 4.93 -12.76
CA GLU A 51 -1.32 4.78 -12.59
C GLU A 51 -1.73 3.30 -12.49
N SER A 52 -2.61 2.96 -11.55
CA SER A 52 -3.16 1.62 -11.40
C SER A 52 -4.46 1.67 -10.58
N MET A 53 -5.34 0.71 -10.82
CA MET A 53 -6.60 0.52 -10.08
C MET A 53 -6.56 -0.75 -9.21
N ALA A 54 -5.36 -1.32 -8.99
CA ALA A 54 -5.21 -2.65 -8.39
C ALA A 54 -5.84 -2.75 -7.00
N GLU A 55 -5.78 -1.71 -6.16
CA GLU A 55 -6.42 -1.68 -4.85
C GLU A 55 -7.95 -1.72 -4.95
N ALA A 56 -8.53 -1.01 -5.90
CA ALA A 56 -9.98 -1.00 -6.13
C ALA A 56 -10.46 -2.37 -6.62
N LYS A 57 -9.72 -2.99 -7.57
CA LYS A 57 -10.03 -4.35 -8.05
C LYS A 57 -9.86 -5.39 -6.95
N LEU A 58 -8.79 -5.26 -6.14
CA LEU A 58 -8.56 -6.11 -4.98
C LEU A 58 -9.72 -6.02 -4.00
N ALA A 59 -10.14 -4.80 -3.62
CA ALA A 59 -11.24 -4.58 -2.70
C ALA A 59 -12.56 -5.16 -3.21
N ALA A 60 -12.84 -5.02 -4.51
CA ALA A 60 -14.03 -5.59 -5.14
C ALA A 60 -13.98 -7.12 -5.26
N GLY A 61 -12.81 -7.68 -5.57
CA GLY A 61 -12.63 -9.12 -5.82
C GLY A 61 -12.36 -9.95 -4.57
N TRP A 62 -11.91 -9.34 -3.46
CA TRP A 62 -11.57 -10.06 -2.23
C TRP A 62 -12.73 -10.82 -1.58
N PRO A 63 -13.96 -10.26 -1.46
CA PRO A 63 -15.08 -10.95 -0.83
C PRO A 63 -15.48 -12.27 -1.50
N VAL A 64 -15.18 -12.40 -2.80
CA VAL A 64 -15.47 -13.60 -3.61
C VAL A 64 -14.24 -14.43 -3.93
N ALA A 65 -13.06 -14.04 -3.41
CA ALA A 65 -11.81 -14.75 -3.65
C ALA A 65 -11.78 -16.08 -2.90
N SER A 66 -11.36 -17.15 -3.58
CA SER A 66 -11.14 -18.44 -2.92
C SER A 66 -9.95 -18.35 -1.94
N PRO A 67 -9.90 -19.21 -0.91
CA PRO A 67 -8.74 -19.27 -0.01
C PRO A 67 -7.42 -19.54 -0.74
N ALA A 68 -7.45 -20.28 -1.86
CA ALA A 68 -6.27 -20.49 -2.69
C ALA A 68 -5.79 -19.18 -3.33
N ARG A 69 -6.70 -18.34 -3.84
CA ARG A 69 -6.37 -17.03 -4.41
C ARG A 69 -5.81 -16.08 -3.35
N GLN A 70 -6.39 -16.06 -2.15
CA GLN A 70 -5.90 -15.26 -1.02
C GLN A 70 -4.47 -15.67 -0.63
N ARG A 71 -4.18 -16.97 -0.51
CA ARG A 71 -2.81 -17.46 -0.24
C ARG A 71 -1.80 -17.06 -1.32
N VAL A 72 -2.20 -17.08 -2.59
CA VAL A 72 -1.35 -16.63 -3.70
C VAL A 72 -1.09 -15.13 -3.59
N TYR A 73 -2.12 -14.34 -3.26
CA TYR A 73 -1.96 -12.92 -2.99
C TYR A 73 -0.98 -12.67 -1.84
N ASP A 74 -1.12 -13.36 -0.71
CA ASP A 74 -0.23 -13.17 0.45
C ASP A 74 1.22 -13.49 0.10
N ALA A 75 1.46 -14.62 -0.57
CA ALA A 75 2.81 -15.00 -0.99
C ALA A 75 3.43 -14.06 -2.03
N ARG A 76 2.63 -13.47 -2.93
CA ARG A 76 3.13 -12.49 -3.91
C ARG A 76 3.38 -11.14 -3.25
N SER A 77 2.39 -10.61 -2.53
CA SER A 77 2.46 -9.30 -1.88
C SER A 77 3.60 -9.24 -0.86
N ALA A 78 3.81 -10.30 -0.06
CA ALA A 78 4.92 -10.36 0.90
C ALA A 78 6.30 -10.30 0.22
N ARG A 79 6.48 -11.03 -0.90
CA ARG A 79 7.74 -11.00 -1.66
C ARG A 79 8.02 -9.62 -2.25
N ILE A 80 7.00 -8.99 -2.85
CA ILE A 80 7.14 -7.67 -3.46
C ILE A 80 7.42 -6.61 -2.39
N ALA A 81 6.69 -6.65 -1.26
CA ALA A 81 6.91 -5.74 -0.15
C ALA A 81 8.33 -5.86 0.43
N SER A 82 8.84 -7.08 0.58
CA SER A 82 10.21 -7.31 1.04
C SER A 82 11.26 -6.77 0.06
N ALA A 83 11.08 -6.99 -1.25
CA ALA A 83 11.97 -6.45 -2.26
C ALA A 83 11.92 -4.91 -2.31
N ALA A 84 10.71 -4.34 -2.20
CA ALA A 84 10.50 -2.90 -2.17
C ALA A 84 11.21 -2.25 -0.97
N ALA A 85 11.06 -2.80 0.23
CA ALA A 85 11.72 -2.31 1.43
C ALA A 85 13.25 -2.32 1.27
N ALA A 86 13.84 -3.44 0.86
CA ALA A 86 15.29 -3.58 0.68
C ALA A 86 15.85 -2.60 -0.37
N GLY A 87 15.12 -2.38 -1.47
CA GLY A 87 15.56 -1.42 -2.49
C GLY A 87 15.42 0.03 -2.03
N LEU A 88 14.37 0.38 -1.29
CA LEU A 88 14.24 1.72 -0.69
C LEU A 88 15.35 2.00 0.34
N GLU A 89 15.70 1.02 1.18
CA GLU A 89 16.85 1.13 2.10
C GLU A 89 18.17 1.34 1.35
N THR A 90 18.33 0.66 0.21
CA THR A 90 19.51 0.83 -0.65
C THR A 90 19.55 2.23 -1.25
N ILE A 91 18.42 2.74 -1.75
CA ILE A 91 18.30 4.10 -2.29
C ILE A 91 18.63 5.14 -1.20
N ALA A 92 18.05 4.98 -0.01
CA ALA A 92 18.31 5.85 1.14
C ALA A 92 19.81 5.84 1.51
N SER A 93 20.44 4.66 1.55
CA SER A 93 21.87 4.52 1.84
C SER A 93 22.76 5.21 0.79
N HIS A 94 22.36 5.22 -0.48
CA HIS A 94 23.06 5.98 -1.52
C HIS A 94 22.90 7.49 -1.31
N HIS A 95 21.67 7.93 -1.02
CA HIS A 95 21.36 9.33 -0.74
C HIS A 95 22.16 9.87 0.46
N ASP A 96 22.17 9.14 1.57
CA ASP A 96 22.90 9.53 2.80
C ASP A 96 24.43 9.60 2.58
N ALA A 97 24.95 8.80 1.66
CA ALA A 97 26.35 8.85 1.24
C ALA A 97 26.65 9.93 0.20
N GLY A 98 25.68 10.79 -0.15
CA GLY A 98 25.82 11.82 -1.19
C GLY A 98 25.99 11.25 -2.60
N ARG A 99 25.62 9.98 -2.81
CA ARG A 99 25.72 9.30 -4.11
C ARG A 99 24.35 9.24 -4.78
N ARG A 100 24.35 9.30 -6.11
CA ARG A 100 23.16 8.97 -6.89
C ARG A 100 23.07 7.47 -7.13
N PRO A 101 21.89 6.84 -6.99
CA PRO A 101 21.69 5.47 -7.42
C PRO A 101 21.92 5.34 -8.93
N ASN A 102 22.36 4.17 -9.38
CA ASN A 102 22.55 3.90 -10.80
C ASN A 102 21.19 3.89 -11.52
N SER A 103 21.05 4.65 -12.61
CA SER A 103 19.78 4.80 -13.33
C SER A 103 19.26 3.50 -13.94
N ALA A 104 20.15 2.65 -14.47
CA ALA A 104 19.74 1.35 -15.02
C ALA A 104 19.28 0.39 -13.91
N ALA A 105 19.91 0.46 -12.72
CA ALA A 105 19.47 -0.30 -11.56
C ALA A 105 18.10 0.18 -11.04
N LEU A 106 17.87 1.50 -10.99
CA LEU A 106 16.57 2.07 -10.64
C LEU A 106 15.48 1.65 -11.62
N ALA A 107 15.73 1.74 -12.93
CA ALA A 107 14.78 1.32 -13.96
C ALA A 107 14.43 -0.17 -13.83
N ARG A 108 15.43 -1.03 -13.60
CA ARG A 108 15.20 -2.47 -13.37
C ARG A 108 14.38 -2.73 -12.10
N PHE A 109 14.66 -2.00 -11.03
CA PHE A 109 13.96 -2.16 -9.76
C PHE A 109 12.50 -1.69 -9.85
N ARG A 110 12.27 -0.55 -10.53
CA ARG A 110 10.95 -0.04 -10.88
C ARG A 110 10.15 -1.08 -11.66
N ASP A 111 10.74 -1.64 -12.71
CA ASP A 111 10.16 -2.70 -13.53
C ASP A 111 9.77 -3.94 -12.69
N GLU A 112 10.62 -4.33 -11.75
CA GLU A 112 10.40 -5.49 -10.89
C GLU A 112 9.19 -5.27 -9.95
N ILE A 113 9.12 -4.12 -9.27
CA ILE A 113 7.97 -3.79 -8.43
C ILE A 113 6.71 -3.63 -9.29
N GLY A 114 6.80 -2.96 -10.43
CA GLY A 114 5.70 -2.75 -11.37
C GLY A 114 5.09 -4.08 -11.85
N ARG A 115 5.92 -5.02 -12.31
CA ARG A 115 5.47 -6.38 -12.67
C ARG A 115 4.87 -7.12 -11.48
N GLY A 116 5.39 -6.89 -10.27
CA GLY A 116 4.80 -7.41 -9.03
C GLY A 116 3.38 -6.91 -8.80
N VAL A 117 3.15 -5.60 -8.91
CA VAL A 117 1.83 -4.96 -8.78
C VAL A 117 0.88 -5.48 -9.86
N GLU A 118 1.33 -5.54 -11.12
CA GLU A 118 0.55 -6.08 -12.23
C GLU A 118 0.16 -7.54 -12.00
N SER A 119 1.10 -8.36 -11.49
CA SER A 119 0.83 -9.76 -11.15
C SER A 119 -0.23 -9.91 -10.06
N VAL A 120 -0.33 -8.96 -9.12
CA VAL A 120 -1.40 -8.90 -8.12
C VAL A 120 -2.71 -8.44 -8.76
N ASP A 121 -2.67 -7.39 -9.59
CA ASP A 121 -3.84 -6.86 -10.31
C ASP A 121 -4.52 -7.94 -11.18
N GLN A 122 -3.73 -8.76 -11.88
CA GLN A 122 -4.20 -9.88 -12.70
C GLN A 122 -4.92 -10.97 -11.88
N LEU A 123 -4.64 -11.12 -10.57
CA LEU A 123 -5.36 -12.10 -9.75
C LEU A 123 -6.82 -11.72 -9.48
N PHE A 124 -7.13 -10.43 -9.58
CA PHE A 124 -8.44 -9.86 -9.24
C PHE A 124 -9.11 -9.14 -10.41
N SER A 125 -8.51 -9.20 -11.60
CA SER A 125 -9.15 -8.77 -12.85
C SER A 125 -10.10 -9.87 -13.34
N LEU A 126 -11.33 -9.48 -13.68
CA LEU A 126 -12.38 -10.34 -14.23
C LEU A 126 -12.20 -10.56 -15.73
#